data_AF-A0A9P6QFJ9-F1
#
_entry.id   AF-A0A9P6QFJ9-F1
#
_cell.length_a   1.000
_cell.length_b   1.000
_cell.length_c   1.000
_cell.angle_alpha   90.00
_cell.angle_beta   90.00
_cell.angle_gamma   90.00
#
_symmetry.space_group_name_H-M   'P 1'
#
loop_
_entity.id
_entity.type
_entity.pdbx_description
1 polymer ?
#
loop_
_entity_poly.entity_id
_entity_poly.type
_entity_poly.pdbx_seq_one_letter_code
_entity_poly.pdbx_strand_id
1 'polypeptide(L)'
;MSQGTIGRKVQDIFIAFQRSRKVWNDLVSDGLTQANALVNVQLQQGYVDHPAYWSPVLAQFEDLKDRFEAKLQRKAQGLASDLEATLTKLNAQYIKMKQQHSQLEHLIEEATETFGERFTYSDPIGATCTLEQLWIHFQRVFNMYSEQWLVNQDIVDQILVYTKKESLSDHPPSHSTTGIISSAASNVPPGVAAKQGMVQRQDKDKAMILLSAWLNQPHLMNGPLADFDDLCKVELEV
;
A
#
# COMPACT_ATOMS: atom_id res chain seq x y z
N MET A 1 -32.01 -19.46 19.00
CA MET A 1 -32.09 -18.30 18.09
C MET A 1 -33.33 -18.44 17.21
N SER A 2 -33.89 -17.39 16.62
CA SER A 2 -34.92 -17.52 15.56
C SER A 2 -34.30 -17.36 14.18
N GLN A 3 -34.91 -17.94 13.13
CA GLN A 3 -34.43 -17.80 11.75
C GLN A 3 -34.28 -16.33 11.33
N GLY A 4 -35.26 -15.48 11.66
CA GLY A 4 -35.16 -14.04 11.42
C GLY A 4 -34.04 -13.33 12.18
N THR A 5 -33.55 -13.90 13.28
CA THR A 5 -32.35 -13.38 13.97
C THR A 5 -31.07 -13.73 13.23
N ILE A 6 -30.97 -14.92 12.62
CA ILE A 6 -29.83 -15.27 11.74
C ILE A 6 -29.79 -14.32 10.54
N GLY A 7 -30.92 -14.13 9.86
CA GLY A 7 -31.00 -13.23 8.70
C GLY A 7 -30.52 -11.81 9.00
N ARG A 8 -30.97 -11.22 10.12
CA ARG A 8 -30.47 -9.90 10.56
C ARG A 8 -28.97 -9.88 10.84
N LYS A 9 -28.44 -10.90 11.50
CA LYS A 9 -26.99 -10.98 11.76
C LYS A 9 -26.18 -11.06 10.47
N VAL A 10 -26.64 -11.84 9.48
CA VAL A 10 -26.00 -11.91 8.15
C VAL A 10 -25.99 -10.52 7.50
N GLN A 11 -27.14 -9.83 7.50
CA GLN A 11 -27.26 -8.48 6.97
C GLN A 11 -26.30 -7.50 7.65
N ASP A 12 -26.24 -7.51 8.98
CA ASP A 12 -25.34 -6.65 9.75
C ASP A 12 -23.87 -6.90 9.39
N ILE A 13 -23.46 -8.17 9.25
CA ILE A 13 -22.10 -8.55 8.86
C ILE A 13 -21.78 -8.04 7.45
N PHE A 14 -22.68 -8.23 6.49
CA PHE A 14 -22.46 -7.80 5.10
C PHE A 14 -22.38 -6.28 4.97
N ILE A 15 -23.29 -5.54 5.61
CA ILE A 15 -23.26 -4.07 5.63
C ILE A 15 -21.95 -3.58 6.27
N ALA A 16 -21.53 -4.20 7.37
CA ALA A 16 -20.28 -3.85 8.02
C ALA A 16 -19.07 -4.15 7.11
N PHE A 17 -19.10 -5.25 6.35
CA PHE A 17 -18.05 -5.60 5.39
C PHE A 17 -17.99 -4.64 4.19
N GLN A 18 -19.13 -4.23 3.64
CA GLN A 18 -19.16 -3.21 2.58
C GLN A 18 -18.58 -1.87 3.05
N ARG A 19 -18.90 -1.45 4.28
CA ARG A 19 -18.29 -0.26 4.90
C ARG A 19 -16.78 -0.42 5.05
N SER A 20 -16.33 -1.58 5.52
CA SER A 20 -14.91 -1.93 5.61
C SER A 20 -14.20 -1.79 4.27
N ARG A 21 -14.80 -2.28 3.17
CA ARG A 21 -14.27 -2.20 1.81
C ARG A 21 -14.13 -0.76 1.31
N LYS A 22 -15.11 0.09 1.61
CA LYS A 22 -15.03 1.51 1.26
C LYS A 22 -13.84 2.19 1.95
N VAL A 23 -13.70 2.01 3.26
CA VAL A 23 -12.58 2.57 4.03
C VAL A 23 -11.23 2.04 3.53
N TRP A 24 -11.17 0.76 3.15
CA TRP A 24 -9.97 0.19 2.52
C TRP A 24 -9.56 0.94 1.25
N ASN A 25 -10.51 1.19 0.34
CA ASN A 25 -10.23 1.88 -0.92
C ASN A 25 -9.70 3.31 -0.70
N ASP A 26 -10.30 4.03 0.26
CA ASP A 26 -9.85 5.38 0.63
C ASP A 26 -8.39 5.33 1.15
N LEU A 27 -8.07 4.39 2.04
CA LEU A 27 -6.72 4.21 2.58
C LEU A 27 -5.69 3.79 1.52
N VAL A 28 -6.08 2.94 0.56
CA VAL A 28 -5.20 2.55 -0.56
C VAL A 28 -4.86 3.75 -1.44
N SER A 29 -5.84 4.63 -1.71
CA SER A 29 -5.64 5.86 -2.47
C SER A 29 -4.70 6.84 -1.75
N ASP A 30 -4.92 7.03 -0.45
CA ASP A 30 -4.05 7.87 0.39
C ASP A 30 -2.61 7.32 0.43
N GLY A 31 -2.48 6.01 0.66
CA GLY A 31 -1.19 5.32 0.70
C GLY A 31 -0.43 5.43 -0.62
N LEU A 32 -1.13 5.29 -1.76
CA LEU A 32 -0.51 5.47 -3.09
C LEU A 32 0.01 6.90 -3.28
N THR A 33 -0.76 7.89 -2.84
CA THR A 33 -0.37 9.30 -2.94
C THR A 33 0.90 9.57 -2.11
N GLN A 34 0.95 9.05 -0.89
CA GLN A 34 2.11 9.15 0.00
C GLN A 34 3.34 8.42 -0.57
N ALA A 35 3.16 7.18 -1.03
CA ALA A 35 4.22 6.38 -1.64
C ALA A 35 4.81 7.05 -2.89
N ASN A 36 3.96 7.56 -3.78
CA ASN A 36 4.41 8.29 -4.96
C ASN A 36 5.15 9.58 -4.57
N ALA A 37 4.66 10.33 -3.59
CA ALA A 37 5.35 11.52 -3.09
C ALA A 37 6.72 11.17 -2.49
N LEU A 38 6.83 10.06 -1.75
CA LEU A 38 8.07 9.59 -1.15
C LEU A 38 9.09 9.20 -2.23
N VAL A 39 8.69 8.39 -3.20
CA VAL A 39 9.55 8.01 -4.35
C VAL A 39 10.04 9.25 -5.08
N ASN A 40 9.18 10.23 -5.34
CA ASN A 40 9.58 11.47 -5.99
C ASN A 40 10.60 12.28 -5.17
N VAL A 41 10.48 12.30 -3.84
CA VAL A 41 11.46 12.95 -2.97
C VAL A 41 12.81 12.22 -3.02
N GLN A 42 12.82 10.88 -3.00
CA GLN A 42 14.05 10.09 -3.15
C GLN A 42 14.74 10.39 -4.50
N LEU A 43 13.98 10.39 -5.60
CA LEU A 43 14.51 10.75 -6.91
C LEU A 43 15.12 12.17 -6.94
N GLN A 44 14.54 13.13 -6.21
CA GLN A 44 15.06 14.49 -6.09
C GLN A 44 16.34 14.57 -5.27
N GLN A 45 16.56 13.68 -4.29
CA GLN A 45 17.81 13.65 -3.52
C GLN A 45 19.01 13.37 -4.43
N GLY A 46 18.85 12.49 -5.42
CA GLY A 46 19.89 12.23 -6.41
C GLY A 46 20.20 13.38 -7.38
N TYR A 47 19.39 14.46 -7.43
CA TYR A 47 19.62 15.56 -8.40
C TYR A 47 20.87 16.38 -8.09
N VAL A 48 21.24 16.47 -6.81
CA VAL A 48 22.37 17.28 -6.36
C VAL A 48 23.72 16.74 -6.85
N ASP A 49 23.76 15.45 -7.19
CA ASP A 49 24.98 14.76 -7.64
C ASP A 49 25.15 14.81 -9.16
N HIS A 50 24.17 15.33 -9.90
CA HIS A 50 24.20 15.41 -11.35
C HIS A 50 24.35 16.86 -11.82
N PRO A 51 25.49 17.22 -12.45
CA PRO A 51 25.73 18.58 -12.95
C PRO A 51 24.70 19.06 -13.99
N ALA A 52 23.99 18.14 -14.64
CA ALA A 52 22.91 18.47 -15.57
C ALA A 52 21.65 19.03 -14.87
N TYR A 53 21.44 18.71 -13.59
CA TYR A 53 20.29 19.14 -12.80
C TYR A 53 20.69 20.14 -11.71
N TRP A 54 21.91 20.04 -11.17
CA TRP A 54 22.47 20.97 -10.20
C TRP A 54 23.39 21.98 -10.88
N SER A 55 22.88 23.20 -11.12
CA SER A 55 23.64 24.25 -11.80
C SER A 55 24.96 24.57 -11.08
N PRO A 56 26.09 24.74 -11.79
CA PRO A 56 27.36 25.16 -11.20
C PRO A 56 27.28 26.48 -10.42
N VAL A 57 26.32 27.35 -10.78
CA VAL A 57 26.04 28.63 -10.09
C VAL A 57 25.44 28.41 -8.69
N LEU A 58 25.01 27.20 -8.35
CA LEU A 58 24.57 26.85 -7.00
C LEU A 58 25.73 26.42 -6.10
N ALA A 59 26.86 26.00 -6.69
CA ALA A 59 28.05 25.55 -5.94
C ALA A 59 28.79 26.69 -5.21
N GLN A 60 28.55 27.94 -5.60
CA GLN A 60 29.06 29.13 -4.89
C GLN A 60 28.38 29.36 -3.53
N PHE A 61 27.30 28.64 -3.21
CA PHE A 61 26.67 28.68 -1.89
C PHE A 61 27.11 27.43 -1.10
N GLU A 62 28.15 27.57 -0.28
CA GLU A 62 28.80 26.46 0.46
C GLU A 62 27.84 25.62 1.32
N ASP A 63 26.70 26.17 1.75
CA ASP A 63 25.71 25.47 2.61
C ASP A 63 24.43 25.04 1.86
N LEU A 64 24.29 25.37 0.59
CA LEU A 64 23.02 25.18 -0.12
C LEU A 64 22.73 23.70 -0.38
N LYS A 65 23.75 22.93 -0.75
CA LYS A 65 23.67 21.48 -0.96
C LYS A 65 23.18 20.78 0.33
N ASP A 66 23.88 20.99 1.43
CA ASP A 66 23.57 20.37 2.73
C ASP A 66 22.17 20.73 3.23
N ARG A 67 21.78 22.01 3.11
CA ARG A 67 20.42 22.45 3.51
C ARG A 67 19.33 21.83 2.63
N PHE A 68 19.59 21.69 1.34
CA PHE A 68 18.65 21.08 0.40
C PHE A 68 18.47 19.59 0.71
N GLU A 69 19.57 18.86 0.89
CA GLU A 69 19.57 17.45 1.28
C GLU A 69 18.88 17.24 2.62
N ALA A 70 19.22 18.02 3.65
CA ALA A 70 18.59 17.96 4.96
C ALA A 70 17.07 18.24 4.89
N LYS A 71 16.64 19.16 4.03
CA LYS A 71 15.22 19.46 3.81
C LYS A 71 14.50 18.28 3.15
N LEU A 72 15.08 17.69 2.11
CA LEU A 72 14.51 16.52 1.45
C LEU A 72 14.47 15.31 2.38
N GLN A 73 15.52 15.11 3.19
CA GLN A 73 15.59 14.02 4.16
C GLN A 73 14.48 14.12 5.21
N ARG A 74 14.26 15.31 5.79
CA ARG A 74 13.14 15.51 6.73
C ARG A 74 11.78 15.26 6.06
N LYS A 75 11.63 15.69 4.82
CA LYS A 75 10.39 15.45 4.05
C LYS A 75 10.18 13.96 3.77
N ALA A 76 11.23 13.24 3.40
CA ALA A 76 11.20 11.80 3.18
C ALA A 76 10.83 11.05 4.47
N GLN A 77 11.43 11.40 5.60
CA GLN A 77 11.10 10.82 6.91
C GLN A 77 9.63 11.05 7.30
N GLY A 78 9.10 12.27 7.07
CA GLY A 78 7.69 12.55 7.31
C GLY A 78 6.77 11.68 6.45
N LEU A 79 7.03 11.63 5.13
CA LEU A 79 6.24 10.81 4.20
C LEU A 79 6.33 9.31 4.49
N ALA A 80 7.50 8.82 4.91
CA ALA A 80 7.68 7.43 5.33
C ALA A 80 6.86 7.12 6.59
N SER A 81 6.88 8.00 7.59
CA SER A 81 6.06 7.85 8.79
C SER A 81 4.56 7.89 8.50
N ASP A 82 4.13 8.79 7.60
CA ASP A 82 2.73 8.86 7.15
C ASP A 82 2.31 7.58 6.42
N LEU A 83 3.18 7.02 5.57
CA LEU A 83 2.93 5.77 4.86
C LEU A 83 2.84 4.57 5.81
N GLU A 84 3.73 4.47 6.81
CA GLU A 84 3.67 3.46 7.88
C GLU A 84 2.37 3.56 8.69
N ALA A 85 1.91 4.80 8.97
CA ALA A 85 0.64 5.03 9.64
C ALA A 85 -0.56 4.57 8.78
N THR A 86 -0.52 4.83 7.46
CA THR A 86 -1.54 4.33 6.53
C THR A 86 -1.54 2.80 6.45
N LEU A 87 -0.38 2.16 6.41
CA LEU A 87 -0.27 0.69 6.44
C LEU A 87 -0.85 0.11 7.74
N THR A 88 -0.59 0.75 8.88
CA THR A 88 -1.16 0.35 10.18
C THR A 88 -2.70 0.43 10.16
N LYS A 89 -3.27 1.49 9.56
CA LYS A 89 -4.72 1.64 9.39
C LYS A 89 -5.29 0.58 8.43
N LEU A 90 -4.60 0.27 7.33
CA LEU A 90 -4.98 -0.81 6.42
C LEU A 90 -4.99 -2.16 7.13
N ASN A 91 -3.97 -2.47 7.94
CA ASN A 91 -3.94 -3.70 8.73
C ASN A 91 -5.13 -3.78 9.70
N ALA A 92 -5.42 -2.70 10.42
CA ALA A 92 -6.57 -2.65 11.31
C ALA A 92 -7.89 -2.87 10.54
N GLN A 93 -7.97 -2.36 9.31
CA GLN A 93 -9.12 -2.54 8.44
C GLN A 93 -9.24 -3.98 7.90
N TYR A 94 -8.13 -4.63 7.57
CA TYR A 94 -8.09 -6.06 7.23
C TYR A 94 -8.50 -6.94 8.41
N ILE A 95 -8.03 -6.65 9.63
CA ILE A 95 -8.42 -7.39 10.85
C ILE A 95 -9.94 -7.33 11.06
N LYS A 96 -10.58 -6.16 10.82
CA LYS A 96 -12.05 -6.04 10.88
C LYS A 96 -12.75 -6.92 9.84
N MET A 97 -12.25 -6.94 8.60
CA MET A 97 -12.78 -7.81 7.55
C MET A 97 -12.66 -9.29 7.91
N LYS A 98 -11.51 -9.69 8.46
CA LYS A 98 -11.28 -11.05 8.95
C LYS A 98 -12.22 -11.42 10.09
N GLN A 99 -12.46 -10.49 11.02
CA GLN A 99 -13.42 -10.70 12.09
C GLN A 99 -14.85 -10.91 11.56
N GLN A 100 -15.26 -10.11 10.55
CA GLN A 100 -16.55 -10.26 9.88
C GLN A 100 -16.68 -11.62 9.18
N HIS A 101 -15.62 -12.09 8.52
CA HIS A 101 -15.55 -13.44 7.95
C HIS A 101 -15.78 -14.53 9.00
N SER A 102 -14.99 -14.51 10.08
CA SER A 102 -15.13 -15.50 11.15
C SER A 102 -16.47 -15.45 11.88
N GLN A 103 -17.09 -14.25 11.98
CA GLN A 103 -18.44 -14.12 12.50
C GLN A 103 -19.47 -14.81 11.61
N LEU A 104 -19.31 -14.73 10.28
CA LEU A 104 -20.21 -15.39 9.35
C LEU A 104 -20.00 -16.92 9.36
N GLU A 105 -18.76 -17.39 9.40
CA GLU A 105 -18.43 -18.82 9.56
C GLU A 105 -19.10 -19.39 10.81
N HIS A 106 -18.90 -18.75 11.96
CA HIS A 106 -19.51 -19.19 13.21
C HIS A 106 -21.05 -19.17 13.15
N LEU A 107 -21.63 -18.19 12.45
CA LEU A 107 -23.08 -18.09 12.29
C LEU A 107 -23.65 -19.24 11.44
N ILE A 108 -22.91 -19.73 10.45
CA ILE A 108 -23.28 -20.90 9.64
C ILE A 108 -23.26 -22.17 10.48
N GLU A 109 -22.21 -22.35 11.28
CA GLU A 109 -22.09 -23.46 12.23
C GLU A 109 -23.26 -23.44 13.21
N GLU A 110 -23.50 -22.30 13.88
CA GLU A 110 -24.60 -22.10 14.84
C GLU A 110 -25.96 -22.38 14.19
N ALA A 111 -26.18 -21.90 12.96
CA ALA A 111 -27.42 -22.12 12.22
C ALA A 111 -27.63 -23.60 11.86
N THR A 112 -26.57 -24.29 11.45
CA THR A 112 -26.61 -25.71 11.10
C THR A 112 -26.91 -26.57 12.31
N GLU A 113 -26.27 -26.28 13.45
CA GLU A 113 -26.52 -26.97 14.72
C GLU A 113 -27.94 -26.72 15.26
N THR A 114 -28.45 -25.49 15.10
CA THR A 114 -29.75 -25.10 15.68
C THR A 114 -30.94 -25.49 14.82
N PHE A 115 -30.84 -25.34 13.49
CA PHE A 115 -31.97 -25.48 12.56
C PHE A 115 -31.80 -26.65 11.57
N GLY A 116 -30.63 -27.29 11.56
CA GLY A 116 -30.30 -28.42 10.70
C GLY A 116 -29.76 -28.03 9.33
N GLU A 117 -29.13 -28.99 8.66
CA GLU A 117 -28.48 -28.84 7.35
C GLU A 117 -29.39 -28.27 6.26
N ARG A 118 -30.67 -28.67 6.25
CA ARG A 118 -31.63 -28.17 5.27
C ARG A 118 -31.77 -26.64 5.31
N PHE A 119 -31.79 -26.05 6.50
CA PHE A 119 -31.87 -24.60 6.64
C PHE A 119 -30.63 -23.90 6.07
N THR A 120 -29.44 -24.48 6.30
CA THR A 120 -28.17 -23.88 5.86
C THR A 120 -27.94 -24.00 4.36
N TYR A 121 -28.25 -25.18 3.79
CA TYR A 121 -27.83 -25.57 2.45
C TYR A 121 -28.95 -25.61 1.41
N SER A 122 -30.22 -25.66 1.83
CA SER A 122 -31.36 -25.86 0.91
C SER A 122 -32.37 -24.73 0.95
N ASP A 123 -32.71 -24.23 2.14
CA ASP A 123 -33.74 -23.21 2.30
C ASP A 123 -33.13 -21.80 2.12
N PRO A 124 -33.67 -20.94 1.24
CA PRO A 124 -33.20 -19.57 1.12
C PRO A 124 -33.40 -18.79 2.42
N ILE A 125 -32.39 -18.04 2.83
CA ILE A 125 -32.48 -17.14 3.99
C ILE A 125 -32.83 -15.70 3.60
N GLY A 126 -32.47 -15.31 2.37
CA GLY A 126 -32.84 -14.03 1.75
C GLY A 126 -33.92 -14.20 0.69
N ALA A 127 -33.78 -13.47 -0.41
CA ALA A 127 -34.69 -13.53 -1.54
C ALA A 127 -34.47 -14.80 -2.37
N THR A 128 -33.21 -15.12 -2.67
CA THR A 128 -32.88 -16.22 -3.59
C THR A 128 -31.75 -17.11 -3.10
N CYS A 129 -30.94 -16.65 -2.14
CA CYS A 129 -29.76 -17.38 -1.69
C CYS A 129 -29.94 -18.15 -0.38
N THR A 130 -29.33 -19.33 -0.33
CA THR A 130 -29.10 -20.06 0.92
C THR A 130 -27.99 -19.41 1.74
N LEU A 131 -27.90 -19.76 3.03
CA LEU A 131 -26.86 -19.22 3.90
C LEU A 131 -25.44 -19.61 3.44
N GLU A 132 -25.27 -20.84 2.96
CA GLU A 132 -24.01 -21.30 2.36
C GLU A 132 -23.62 -20.48 1.14
N GLN A 133 -24.56 -20.23 0.21
CA GLN A 133 -24.27 -19.45 -1.00
C GLN A 133 -23.78 -18.04 -0.65
N LEU A 134 -24.45 -17.37 0.29
CA LEU A 134 -24.03 -16.06 0.79
C LEU A 134 -22.60 -16.11 1.35
N TRP A 135 -22.27 -17.15 2.13
CA TRP A 135 -20.92 -17.33 2.66
C TRP A 135 -19.86 -17.57 1.57
N ILE A 136 -20.15 -18.41 0.57
CA ILE A 136 -19.23 -18.65 -0.55
C ILE A 136 -18.89 -17.33 -1.25
N HIS A 137 -19.90 -16.50 -1.52
CA HIS A 137 -19.69 -15.18 -2.12
C HIS A 137 -18.88 -14.25 -1.23
N PHE A 138 -19.17 -14.23 0.08
CA PHE A 138 -18.42 -13.44 1.06
C PHE A 138 -16.96 -13.87 1.15
N GLN A 139 -16.70 -15.17 1.30
CA GLN A 139 -15.36 -15.76 1.39
C GLN A 139 -14.54 -15.45 0.14
N ARG A 140 -15.15 -15.57 -1.05
CA ARG A 140 -14.48 -15.24 -2.31
C ARG A 140 -13.95 -13.81 -2.31
N VAL A 141 -14.79 -12.85 -1.92
CA VAL A 141 -14.37 -11.43 -1.84
C VAL A 141 -13.34 -11.22 -0.72
N PHE A 142 -13.52 -11.82 0.44
CA PHE A 142 -12.57 -11.72 1.55
C PHE A 142 -11.16 -12.23 1.17
N ASN A 143 -11.07 -13.34 0.43
CA ASN A 143 -9.80 -13.88 -0.05
C ASN A 143 -9.06 -12.89 -0.95
N MET A 144 -9.76 -12.18 -1.83
CA MET A 144 -9.17 -11.13 -2.67
C MET A 144 -8.53 -10.01 -1.84
N TYR A 145 -9.20 -9.56 -0.77
CA TYR A 145 -8.63 -8.57 0.15
C TYR A 145 -7.46 -9.12 0.97
N SER A 146 -7.47 -10.41 1.30
CA SER A 146 -6.36 -11.08 1.99
C SER A 146 -5.11 -11.14 1.13
N GLU A 147 -5.24 -11.50 -0.14
CA GLU A 147 -4.12 -11.49 -1.10
C GLU A 147 -3.62 -10.06 -1.34
N GLN A 148 -4.54 -9.11 -1.53
CA GLN A 148 -4.19 -7.72 -1.77
C GLN A 148 -3.48 -7.08 -0.57
N TRP A 149 -3.85 -7.44 0.66
CA TRP A 149 -3.17 -7.01 1.87
C TRP A 149 -1.68 -7.39 1.86
N LEU A 150 -1.37 -8.63 1.52
CA LEU A 150 0.02 -9.13 1.47
C LEU A 150 0.85 -8.36 0.44
N VAL A 151 0.28 -8.07 -0.73
CA VAL A 151 0.94 -7.27 -1.77
C VAL A 151 1.18 -5.84 -1.30
N ASN A 152 0.18 -5.18 -0.70
CA ASN A 152 0.34 -3.81 -0.20
C ASN A 152 1.42 -3.74 0.89
N GLN A 153 1.47 -4.72 1.80
CA GLN A 153 2.50 -4.80 2.83
C GLN A 153 3.90 -4.94 2.23
N ASP A 154 4.09 -5.90 1.32
CA ASP A 154 5.38 -6.12 0.65
C ASP A 154 5.85 -4.88 -0.11
N ILE A 155 4.94 -4.18 -0.80
CA ILE A 155 5.28 -2.94 -1.51
C ILE A 155 5.75 -1.85 -0.54
N VAL A 156 5.03 -1.61 0.57
CA VAL A 156 5.45 -0.60 1.57
C VAL A 156 6.83 -0.97 2.12
N ASP A 157 7.03 -2.22 2.51
CA ASP A 157 8.30 -2.67 3.08
C ASP A 157 9.46 -2.43 2.11
N GLN A 158 9.27 -2.73 0.81
CA GLN A 158 10.28 -2.47 -0.22
C GLN A 158 10.56 -0.98 -0.41
N ILE A 159 9.53 -0.12 -0.42
CA ILE A 159 9.69 1.35 -0.54
C ILE A 159 10.43 1.91 0.67
N LEU A 160 10.13 1.44 1.88
CA LEU A 160 10.77 1.89 3.10
C LEU A 160 12.23 1.42 3.19
N VAL A 161 12.53 0.18 2.75
CA VAL A 161 13.91 -0.32 2.66
C VAL A 161 14.72 0.51 1.66
N TYR A 162 14.13 0.85 0.51
CA TYR A 162 14.77 1.74 -0.46
C TYR A 162 15.11 3.11 0.17
N THR A 163 14.15 3.69 0.88
CA THR A 163 14.31 4.99 1.57
C THR A 163 15.43 4.96 2.63
N LYS A 164 15.60 3.85 3.34
CA LYS A 164 16.65 3.71 4.37
C LYS A 164 18.05 3.55 3.77
N LYS A 165 18.20 2.91 2.60
CA LYS A 165 19.51 2.69 1.97
C LYS A 165 20.17 3.98 1.49
N GLU A 166 19.42 4.93 0.95
CA GLU A 166 19.96 6.25 0.56
C GLU A 166 20.40 7.08 1.78
N SER A 167 19.75 6.91 2.94
CA SER A 167 20.16 7.61 4.16
C SER A 167 21.47 7.10 4.79
N LEU A 168 21.91 5.89 4.42
CA LEU A 168 23.07 5.20 4.99
C LEU A 168 24.26 5.13 4.03
N SER A 169 24.13 5.59 2.78
CA SER A 169 25.31 5.78 1.93
C SER A 169 26.06 7.01 2.43
N ASP A 170 26.92 6.81 3.42
CA ASP A 170 27.87 7.80 3.92
C ASP A 170 28.60 8.46 2.74
N HIS A 171 28.24 9.71 2.45
CA HIS A 171 29.19 10.59 1.79
C HIS A 171 30.33 10.83 2.78
N PRO A 172 31.57 10.43 2.47
CA PRO A 172 32.69 10.76 3.33
C PRO A 172 32.74 12.28 3.47
N PRO A 173 33.01 12.82 4.67
CA PRO A 173 33.07 14.26 4.86
C PRO A 173 34.13 14.82 3.91
N SER A 174 33.72 15.70 3.01
CA SER A 174 34.66 16.46 2.19
C SER A 174 35.46 17.34 3.14
N HIS A 175 36.65 16.86 3.53
CA HIS A 175 37.58 17.65 4.32
C HIS A 175 37.87 18.96 3.58
N SER A 176 37.48 20.06 4.22
CA SER A 176 37.94 21.42 3.91
C SER A 176 39.47 21.41 3.85
N THR A 177 40.02 21.43 2.65
CA THR A 177 41.45 21.62 2.44
C THR A 177 41.69 23.09 2.16
N THR A 178 42.08 23.80 3.20
CA THR A 178 42.55 25.18 3.12
C THR A 178 43.91 25.20 2.41
N GLY A 179 43.94 25.79 1.20
CA GLY A 179 45.11 26.41 0.59
C GLY A 179 46.14 25.50 -0.10
N ILE A 180 46.21 25.59 -1.44
CA ILE A 180 47.33 26.19 -2.21
C ILE A 180 47.07 25.92 -3.70
N ILE A 181 47.25 26.97 -4.51
CA ILE A 181 47.07 27.03 -5.96
C ILE A 181 47.88 25.93 -6.67
N SER A 182 47.22 25.04 -7.42
CA SER A 182 47.81 24.43 -8.62
C SER A 182 46.73 23.93 -9.56
N SER A 183 46.76 24.44 -10.79
CA SER A 183 45.93 24.04 -11.91
C SER A 183 46.26 22.60 -12.33
N ALA A 184 45.36 21.67 -12.06
CA ALA A 184 45.33 20.36 -12.71
C ALA A 184 43.86 20.00 -12.99
N ALA A 185 43.55 19.80 -14.27
CA ALA A 185 42.25 19.33 -14.72
C ALA A 185 41.88 18.03 -14.02
N SER A 186 40.78 18.04 -13.25
CA SER A 186 40.25 16.87 -12.57
C SER A 186 39.62 15.94 -13.61
N ASN A 187 40.42 14.99 -14.10
CA ASN A 187 39.95 13.82 -14.84
C ASN A 187 39.30 12.86 -13.84
N VAL A 188 38.01 13.06 -13.54
CA VAL A 188 37.20 12.01 -12.92
C VAL A 188 37.06 10.88 -13.95
N PRO A 189 37.43 9.62 -13.62
CA PRO A 189 37.32 8.50 -14.55
C PRO A 189 35.86 8.32 -15.00
N PRO A 190 35.57 8.25 -16.31
CA PRO A 190 34.19 8.15 -16.83
C PRO A 190 33.43 6.91 -16.32
N GLY A 191 34.11 5.93 -15.74
CA GLY A 191 33.51 4.70 -15.21
C GLY A 191 32.78 4.82 -13.86
N VAL A 192 33.00 5.88 -13.07
CA VAL A 192 32.36 6.03 -11.75
C VAL A 192 30.99 6.70 -11.86
N ALA A 193 30.91 7.80 -12.63
CA ALA A 193 29.65 8.50 -12.92
C ALA A 193 28.65 7.62 -13.70
N ALA A 194 29.15 6.78 -14.62
CA ALA A 194 28.32 5.83 -15.36
C ALA A 194 27.71 4.75 -14.44
N LYS A 195 28.45 4.28 -13.42
CA LYS A 195 27.97 3.28 -12.47
C LYS A 195 26.91 3.86 -11.52
N GLN A 196 27.10 5.07 -11.00
CA GLN A 196 26.08 5.74 -10.17
C GLN A 196 24.79 6.03 -10.95
N GLY A 197 24.89 6.47 -12.21
CA GLY A 197 23.72 6.69 -13.07
C GLY A 197 22.95 5.40 -13.44
N MET A 198 23.63 4.24 -13.53
CA MET A 198 22.98 2.95 -13.75
C MET A 198 22.21 2.45 -12.51
N VAL A 199 22.74 2.65 -11.30
CA VAL A 199 22.07 2.23 -10.05
C VAL A 199 20.80 3.04 -9.80
N GLN A 200 20.85 4.37 -9.95
CA GLN A 200 19.67 5.22 -9.78
C GLN A 200 18.55 4.95 -10.80
N ARG A 201 18.89 4.56 -12.03
CA ARG A 201 17.88 4.14 -13.03
C ARG A 201 17.17 2.84 -12.63
N GLN A 202 17.93 1.86 -12.14
CA GLN A 202 17.35 0.59 -11.70
C GLN A 202 16.42 0.77 -10.49
N ASP A 203 16.77 1.67 -9.57
CA ASP A 203 15.95 1.95 -8.39
C ASP A 203 14.66 2.71 -8.73
N LYS A 204 14.75 3.66 -9.67
CA LYS A 204 13.55 4.31 -10.25
C LYS A 204 12.62 3.30 -10.91
N ASP A 205 13.15 2.42 -11.76
CA ASP A 205 12.33 1.45 -12.49
C ASP A 205 11.63 0.49 -11.53
N LYS A 206 12.33 0.04 -10.48
CA LYS A 206 11.73 -0.77 -9.40
C LYS A 206 10.63 -0.01 -8.66
N ALA A 207 10.88 1.24 -8.26
CA ALA A 207 9.88 2.05 -7.57
C ALA A 207 8.62 2.25 -8.44
N MET A 208 8.79 2.47 -9.75
CA MET A 208 7.66 2.59 -10.67
C MET A 208 6.88 1.29 -10.82
N ILE A 209 7.55 0.13 -10.83
CA ILE A 209 6.89 -1.18 -10.84
C ILE A 209 6.07 -1.37 -9.57
N LEU A 210 6.63 -1.04 -8.41
CA LEU A 210 5.95 -1.13 -7.11
C LEU A 210 4.72 -0.22 -7.04
N LEU A 211 4.84 1.03 -7.48
CA LEU A 211 3.71 1.97 -7.52
C LEU A 211 2.63 1.51 -8.52
N SER A 212 3.02 0.93 -9.65
CA SER A 212 2.09 0.35 -10.62
C SER A 212 1.34 -0.85 -10.03
N ALA A 213 2.04 -1.74 -9.30
CA ALA A 213 1.42 -2.87 -8.62
C ALA A 213 0.43 -2.41 -7.55
N TRP A 214 0.76 -1.35 -6.80
CA TRP A 214 -0.16 -0.74 -5.85
C TRP A 214 -1.38 -0.14 -6.55
N LEU A 215 -1.18 0.66 -7.60
CA LEU A 215 -2.29 1.29 -8.32
C LEU A 215 -3.27 0.26 -8.89
N ASN A 216 -2.75 -0.82 -9.46
CA ASN A 216 -3.58 -1.80 -10.17
C ASN A 216 -4.32 -2.77 -9.25
N GLN A 217 -3.94 -2.87 -7.96
CA GLN A 217 -4.54 -3.78 -6.96
C GLN A 217 -4.89 -5.16 -7.59
N PRO A 218 -3.90 -5.94 -8.06
CA PRO A 218 -4.10 -7.04 -9.00
C PRO A 218 -5.05 -8.15 -8.52
N HIS A 219 -5.26 -8.26 -7.20
CA HIS A 219 -6.15 -9.25 -6.62
C HIS A 219 -7.60 -8.75 -6.47
N LEU A 220 -7.84 -7.44 -6.57
CA LEU A 220 -9.17 -6.83 -6.49
C LEU A 220 -9.84 -6.75 -7.87
N MET A 221 -10.28 -7.91 -8.36
CA MET A 221 -11.03 -8.03 -9.61
C MET A 221 -12.41 -7.33 -9.51
N ASN A 222 -12.68 -6.37 -10.41
CA ASN A 222 -13.92 -5.61 -10.42
C ASN A 222 -15.19 -6.46 -10.60
N GLY A 223 -15.13 -7.55 -11.37
CA GLY A 223 -16.28 -8.43 -11.64
C GLY A 223 -16.85 -9.06 -10.36
N PRO A 224 -16.07 -9.90 -9.64
CA PRO A 224 -16.52 -10.51 -8.39
C PRO A 224 -16.97 -9.50 -7.30
N LEU A 225 -16.36 -8.32 -7.27
CA LEU A 225 -16.77 -7.25 -6.35
C LEU A 225 -18.14 -6.67 -6.72
N ALA A 226 -18.38 -6.41 -8.01
CA ALA A 226 -19.67 -5.95 -8.51
C ALA A 226 -20.76 -7.01 -8.30
N ASP A 227 -20.46 -8.29 -8.60
CA ASP A 227 -21.38 -9.41 -8.37
C ASP A 227 -21.79 -9.49 -6.89
N PHE A 228 -20.82 -9.31 -5.98
CA PHE A 228 -21.08 -9.29 -4.54
C PHE A 228 -21.92 -8.07 -4.12
N ASP A 229 -21.65 -6.89 -4.68
CA ASP A 229 -22.41 -5.69 -4.36
C ASP A 229 -23.85 -5.77 -4.88
N ASP A 230 -24.07 -6.39 -6.03
CA ASP A 230 -25.41 -6.66 -6.57
C ASP A 230 -26.15 -7.75 -5.77
N LEU A 231 -25.45 -8.81 -5.36
CA LEU A 231 -25.96 -9.80 -4.41
C LEU A 231 -26.42 -9.13 -3.12
N CYS A 232 -25.62 -8.23 -2.54
CA CYS A 232 -25.99 -7.50 -1.33
C CYS A 232 -27.27 -6.69 -1.53
N LYS A 233 -27.44 -6.00 -2.66
CA LYS A 233 -28.66 -5.22 -2.92
C LYS A 233 -29.89 -6.12 -3.01
N VAL A 234 -29.78 -7.25 -3.70
CA VAL A 234 -30.91 -8.17 -3.90
C VAL A 234 -31.27 -8.90 -2.61
N GLU A 235 -30.29 -9.36 -1.84
CA GLU A 235 -30.52 -10.25 -0.69
C GLU A 235 -30.71 -9.49 0.63
N LEU A 236 -30.24 -8.24 0.74
CA LEU A 236 -30.24 -7.50 2.01
C LEU A 236 -31.21 -6.31 2.05
N GLU A 237 -31.86 -5.95 0.94
CA GLU A 237 -32.82 -4.83 0.88
C GLU A 237 -34.29 -5.29 0.89
N VAL A 238 -34.55 -6.58 1.16
CA VAL A 238 -35.89 -7.20 1.30
C VAL A 238 -36.36 -7.19 2.76
#